data_AF-A0A915N4A8-F1
#
_entry.id   AF-A0A915N4A8-F1
#
_cell.length_a   1.000
_cell.length_b   1.000
_cell.length_c   1.000
_cell.angle_alpha   90.00
_cell.angle_beta   90.00
_cell.angle_gamma   90.00
#
_symmetry.space_group_name_H-M   'P 1'
#
loop_
_entity.id
_entity.type
_entity.pdbx_description
1 polymer ?
#
loop_
_entity_poly.entity_id
_entity_poly.type
_entity_poly.pdbx_seq_one_letter_code
_entity_poly.pdbx_strand_id
1 'polypeptide(L)' 'MKETLDVAYLLDELVPAAISDECMGFSLMIWDAWSMGNYIKLLRLYAKAPKMSGYVMDMFIDRERTEFLISIIKA' A
#
# COMPACT_ATOMS: atom_id res chain seq x y z
N MET A 1 -15.80 1.93 7.43
CA MET A 1 -16.20 1.07 6.30
C MET A 1 -16.83 1.85 5.14
N LYS A 2 -17.49 3.00 5.39
CA LYS A 2 -18.04 3.86 4.32
C LYS A 2 -16.94 4.53 3.46
N GLU A 3 -15.88 5.02 4.09
CA GLU A 3 -14.75 5.70 3.42
C GLU A 3 -13.93 4.80 2.47
N THR A 4 -13.80 3.50 2.77
CA THR A 4 -12.92 2.61 2.00
C THR A 4 -13.49 2.23 0.62
N LEU A 5 -14.82 2.23 0.49
CA LEU A 5 -15.53 1.95 -0.76
C LEU A 5 -15.37 3.09 -1.77
N ASP A 6 -15.42 4.35 -1.30
CA ASP A 6 -15.20 5.51 -2.15
C ASP A 6 -13.77 5.55 -2.70
N VAL A 7 -12.77 5.20 -1.88
CA VAL A 7 -11.36 5.16 -2.32
C VAL A 7 -11.15 4.08 -3.38
N ALA A 8 -11.74 2.89 -3.21
CA ALA A 8 -11.61 1.82 -4.21
C ALA A 8 -12.21 2.21 -5.56
N TYR A 9 -13.37 2.87 -5.55
CA TYR A 9 -14.03 3.35 -6.76
C TYR A 9 -13.23 4.46 -7.45
N LEU A 10 -12.73 5.44 -6.68
CA LEU A 10 -11.87 6.51 -7.19
C LEU A 10 -10.56 5.97 -7.79
N LEU A 11 -9.98 4.93 -7.19
CA LEU A 11 -8.77 4.31 -7.72
C LEU A 11 -9.07 3.57 -9.03
N ASP A 12 -10.19 2.86 -9.15
CA ASP A 12 -10.57 2.16 -10.38
C ASP A 12 -10.78 3.14 -11.55
N GLU A 13 -11.37 4.31 -11.29
CA GLU A 13 -11.51 5.39 -12.27
C GLU A 13 -10.14 6.01 -12.66
N LEU A 14 -9.17 6.01 -11.74
CA LEU A 14 -7.84 6.59 -11.92
C LEU A 14 -6.85 5.64 -12.59
N VAL A 15 -7.02 4.32 -12.42
CA VAL A 15 -6.14 3.26 -12.99
C VAL A 15 -5.84 3.44 -14.49
N PRO A 16 -6.80 3.75 -15.37
CA PRO A 16 -6.54 3.91 -16.81
C PRO A 16 -5.54 5.02 -17.13
N ALA A 17 -5.54 6.11 -16.36
CA ALA A 17 -4.64 7.24 -16.52
C ALA A 17 -3.32 7.07 -15.72
N ALA A 18 -3.39 6.37 -14.59
CA ALA A 18 -2.30 6.17 -13.65
C ALA A 18 -1.23 5.18 -14.12
N ILE A 19 -1.57 4.25 -15.03
CA ILE A 19 -0.60 3.25 -15.55
C ILE A 19 0.60 3.90 -16.26
N SER A 20 0.48 5.16 -16.72
CA SER A 20 1.56 5.86 -17.41
C SER A 20 2.72 6.32 -16.51
N ASP A 21 2.53 6.41 -15.19
CA ASP A 21 3.58 6.87 -14.26
C ASP A 21 4.00 5.74 -13.30
N GLU A 22 5.30 5.50 -13.24
CA GLU A 22 5.93 4.52 -12.35
C GLU A 22 5.54 4.72 -10.87
N CYS A 23 5.43 5.97 -10.40
CA CYS A 23 5.06 6.26 -9.03
C CYS A 23 3.58 5.98 -8.73
N MET A 24 2.72 6.16 -9.73
CA MET A 24 1.28 5.90 -9.59
C MET A 24 1.00 4.40 -9.58
N GLY A 25 1.64 3.64 -10.48
CA GLY A 25 1.59 2.17 -10.45
C GLY A 25 2.10 1.59 -9.13
N PHE A 26 3.20 2.13 -8.60
CA PHE A 26 3.71 1.73 -7.29
C PHE A 26 2.73 2.01 -6.15
N SER A 27 2.09 3.19 -6.15
CA SER A 27 1.10 3.57 -5.13
C SER A 27 -0.14 2.67 -5.15
N LEU A 28 -0.60 2.27 -6.34
CA LEU A 28 -1.68 1.28 -6.51
C LEU A 28 -1.30 -0.09 -5.95
N MET A 29 -0.07 -0.57 -6.23
CA MET A 29 0.40 -1.85 -5.69
C MET A 29 0.51 -1.84 -4.16
N ILE A 30 0.85 -0.70 -3.56
CA ILE A 30 0.86 -0.51 -2.11
C ILE A 30 -0.57 -0.59 -1.57
N TRP A 31 -1.51 0.15 -2.16
CA TRP A 31 -2.90 0.17 -1.70
C TRP A 31 -3.53 -1.22 -1.76
N ASP A 32 -3.31 -1.94 -2.86
CA ASP A 32 -3.75 -3.33 -3.04
C ASP A 32 -3.17 -4.25 -1.94
N ALA A 33 -1.85 -4.20 -1.73
CA ALA A 33 -1.19 -4.99 -0.70
C ALA A 33 -1.69 -4.66 0.71
N TRP A 34 -1.95 -3.38 0.98
CA TRP A 34 -2.44 -2.89 2.27
C TRP A 34 -3.90 -3.28 2.52
N SER A 35 -4.77 -3.10 1.52
CA SER A 35 -6.20 -3.47 1.61
C SER A 35 -6.39 -4.97 1.82
N MET A 36 -5.54 -5.81 1.21
CA MET A 36 -5.57 -7.26 1.39
C MET A 36 -4.89 -7.75 2.68
N GLY A 37 -4.26 -6.86 3.47
CA GLY A 37 -3.47 -7.25 4.65
C GLY A 37 -2.23 -8.08 4.30
N ASN A 38 -1.69 -7.96 3.08
CA ASN A 38 -0.50 -8.70 2.64
C ASN A 38 0.78 -7.97 3.06
N TYR A 39 1.13 -8.12 4.34
CA TYR A 39 2.30 -7.48 4.95
C TYR A 39 3.62 -7.81 4.26
N ILE A 40 3.78 -9.05 3.75
CA ILE A 40 5.01 -9.47 3.05
C ILE A 40 5.18 -8.71 1.73
N LYS A 41 4.10 -8.57 0.95
CA LYS A 41 4.10 -7.80 -0.29
C LYS A 41 4.37 -6.32 -0.01
N LEU A 42 3.73 -5.76 1.03
CA LEU A 42 3.93 -4.37 1.45
C LEU A 42 5.40 -4.07 1.81
N LEU A 43 6.02 -4.92 2.63
CA LEU A 43 7.44 -4.75 3.04
C LEU A 43 8.41 -4.90 1.86
N ARG A 44 8.11 -5.80 0.91
CA ARG A 44 8.90 -5.94 -0.33
C ARG A 44 8.77 -4.71 -1.23
N LEU A 45 7.57 -4.13 -1.32
CA LEU A 45 7.33 -2.90 -2.07
C LEU A 45 8.08 -1.73 -1.41
N TYR A 46 8.06 -1.63 -0.09
CA TYR A 46 8.83 -0.62 0.65
C TYR A 46 10.33 -0.68 0.33
N ALA A 47 10.93 -1.88 0.29
CA ALA A 47 12.35 -2.05 -0.05
C ALA A 47 12.71 -1.66 -1.51
N LYS A 48 11.72 -1.64 -2.41
CA LYS A 48 11.88 -1.31 -3.83
C LYS A 48 11.22 0.03 -4.19
N ALA A 49 11.04 0.92 -3.21
CA ALA A 49 10.35 2.18 -3.42
C ALA A 49 11.04 3.04 -4.50
N PRO A 50 10.34 3.42 -5.58
CA PRO A 50 10.89 4.30 -6.61
C PRO A 50 10.97 5.75 -6.11
N LYS A 51 12.05 6.45 -6.45
CA LYS A 51 12.29 7.86 -6.09
C LYS A 51 12.21 8.09 -4.57
N MET A 52 11.47 9.11 -4.14
CA MET A 52 11.28 9.50 -2.73
C MET A 52 9.98 8.95 -2.12
N SER A 53 9.31 8.00 -2.78
CA SER A 53 8.04 7.42 -2.29
C SER A 53 8.19 6.67 -0.96
N GLY A 54 9.42 6.25 -0.60
CA GLY A 54 9.73 5.67 0.70
C GLY A 54 9.38 6.59 1.88
N TYR A 55 9.56 7.91 1.75
CA TYR A 55 9.23 8.86 2.83
C TYR A 55 7.73 8.93 3.12
N VAL A 56 6.89 8.70 2.11
CA VAL A 56 5.42 8.64 2.31
C VAL A 56 5.05 7.34 3.03
N MET A 57 5.72 6.24 2.68
CA MET A 57 5.52 4.95 3.34
C MET A 57 5.96 4.98 4.80
N ASP A 58 7.04 5.71 5.12
CA ASP A 58 7.54 5.84 6.50
C ASP A 58 6.47 6.34 7.48
N MET A 59 5.48 7.12 7.00
CA MET A 59 4.41 7.64 7.84
C MET A 59 3.49 6.56 8.44
N PHE A 60 3.43 5.37 7.84
CA PHE A 60 2.53 4.31 8.30
C PHE A 60 3.19 2.93 8.40
N ILE A 61 4.37 2.73 7.83
CA ILE A 61 5.02 1.42 7.78
C ILE A 61 5.33 0.83 9.17
N ASP A 62 5.65 1.68 10.16
CA ASP A 62 5.95 1.24 11.52
C ASP A 62 4.71 0.68 12.25
N ARG A 63 3.54 1.23 11.93
CA ARG A 63 2.26 0.69 12.40
C ARG A 63 2.00 -0.68 11.78
N GLU A 64 2.16 -0.81 10.47
CA GLU A 64 1.95 -2.07 9.75
C GLU A 64 2.93 -3.17 10.21
N ARG A 65 4.18 -2.82 10.52
CA ARG A 65 5.17 -3.76 11.11
C ARG A 65 4.73 -4.28 12.47
N THR A 66 4.18 -3.40 13.31
CA THR A 66 3.69 -3.78 14.64
C THR A 66 2.48 -4.71 14.53
N GLU A 67 1.52 -4.38 13.66
CA GLU A 67 0.35 -5.22 13.39
C GLU A 67 0.75 -6.59 12.82
N PHE A 68 1.72 -6.62 11.89
CA PHE A 68 2.24 -7.87 11.35
C PHE A 68 2.86 -8.77 12.42
N LEU A 69 3.70 -8.22 13.31
CA LEU A 69 4.30 -8.98 14.41
C LEU A 69 3.25 -9.53 15.37
N ILE A 70 2.25 -8.71 15.72
CA ILE A 70 1.11 -9.14 16.53
C ILE A 70 0.35 -10.28 15.82
N SER A 71 0.14 -10.17 14.51
CA SER A 71 -0.56 -11.21 13.73
C SER A 71 0.19 -12.54 13.74
N ILE A 72 1.53 -12.51 13.64
CA ILE A 72 2.36 -13.72 13.71
C ILE A 72 2.34 -14.35 15.09
N ILE A 73 2.45 -13.54 16.15
CA ILE A 73 2.51 -14.03 17.54
C ILE A 73 1.16 -14.61 17.99
N LYS A 74 0.05 -14.12 17.44
CA LYS A 74 -1.31 -14.60 17.74
C LYS A 74 -1.71 -15.86 16.95
N ALA A 75 -1.01 -16.17 15.86
CA ALA A 75 -1.28 -17.34 15.02
C ALA A 75 -0.73 -18.63 15.65
#